data_AF-A0A2I0QMN7-F1
#
_entry.id   AF-A0A2I0QMN7-F1
#
_cell.length_a   1.000
_cell.length_b   1.000
_cell.length_c   1.000
_cell.angle_alpha   90.00
_cell.angle_beta   90.00
_cell.angle_gamma   90.00
#
_symmetry.space_group_name_H-M   'P 1'
#
loop_
_entity.id
_entity.type
_entity.pdbx_description
1 polymer ?
#
loop_
_entity_poly.entity_id
_entity_poly.type
_entity_poly.pdbx_seq_one_letter_code
_entity_poly.pdbx_strand_id
1 'polypeptide(L)' 'MGKIHEEIPKRHWDDAKWSRKHATELWEKYPEMWIAIVNKKVVAFGKNLSKVEDLAQKKTRAKYPVIEFVDGGSCIY' A
#
# COMPACT_ATOMS: atom_id res chain seq x y z
N MET A 1 -1.96 -31.92 -9.85
CA MET A 1 -2.57 -30.71 -9.25
C MET A 1 -1.52 -29.60 -9.21
N GLY A 2 -1.77 -28.51 -9.95
CA GLY A 2 -0.80 -27.47 -10.26
C GLY A 2 -0.48 -26.54 -9.09
N LYS A 3 0.83 -26.45 -8.81
CA LYS A 3 1.64 -25.45 -8.09
C LYS A 3 0.96 -24.21 -7.47
N ILE A 4 1.25 -24.04 -6.17
CA ILE A 4 1.66 -22.79 -5.49
C ILE A 4 0.61 -21.67 -5.54
N HIS A 5 -0.40 -21.76 -4.66
CA HIS A 5 -0.93 -20.54 -4.06
C HIS A 5 0.17 -20.04 -3.12
N GLU A 6 0.99 -19.11 -3.60
CA GLU A 6 1.90 -18.38 -2.74
C GLU A 6 1.00 -17.64 -1.74
N GLU A 7 0.84 -18.22 -0.55
CA GLU A 7 -0.14 -17.77 0.44
C GLU A 7 0.17 -16.32 0.80
N ILE A 8 -0.60 -15.39 0.24
CA ILE A 8 -0.50 -13.98 0.58
C ILE A 8 -0.57 -13.90 2.10
N PRO A 9 0.48 -13.40 2.78
CA PRO A 9 0.59 -13.50 4.22
C PRO A 9 -0.62 -12.81 4.86
N LYS A 10 -1.17 -13.39 5.95
CA LYS A 10 -2.32 -12.80 6.68
C LYS A 10 -2.12 -11.32 7.01
N ARG A 11 -0.86 -10.93 7.25
CA ARG A 11 -0.42 -9.53 7.43
C ARG A 11 -0.83 -8.61 6.27
N HIS A 12 -0.68 -9.04 5.02
CA HIS A 12 -1.06 -8.25 3.86
C HIS A 12 -2.55 -7.91 3.86
N TRP A 13 -3.41 -8.88 4.22
CA TRP A 13 -4.85 -8.66 4.34
C TRP A 13 -5.22 -7.72 5.51
N ASP A 14 -4.47 -7.80 6.61
CA ASP A 14 -4.64 -6.92 7.78
C ASP A 14 -4.17 -5.48 7.48
N ASP A 15 -3.09 -5.33 6.72
CA ASP A 15 -2.58 -4.06 6.21
C ASP A 15 -3.57 -3.41 5.22
N ALA A 16 -4.15 -4.20 4.31
CA ALA A 16 -5.16 -3.72 3.36
C ALA A 16 -6.46 -3.28 4.08
N LYS A 17 -6.90 -4.02 5.10
CA LYS A 17 -8.04 -3.61 5.94
C LYS A 17 -7.75 -2.32 6.70
N TRP A 18 -6.54 -2.18 7.22
CA TRP A 18 -6.12 -0.96 7.91
C TRP A 18 -6.14 0.24 6.96
N SER A 19 -5.58 0.09 5.76
CA SER A 19 -5.59 1.14 4.73
C SER A 19 -7.01 1.64 4.44
N ARG A 20 -7.95 0.72 4.19
CA ARG A 20 -9.36 1.08 3.97
C ARG A 20 -10.00 1.82 5.14
N LYS A 21 -9.69 1.42 6.38
CA LYS A 21 -10.21 2.09 7.58
C LYS A 21 -9.61 3.50 7.77
N HIS A 22 -8.42 3.73 7.25
CA HIS A 22 -7.69 5.00 7.32
C HIS A 22 -7.65 5.75 5.98
N ALA A 23 -8.50 5.37 5.01
CA ALA A 23 -8.45 5.89 3.65
C ALA A 23 -8.59 7.41 3.60
N THR A 24 -9.50 7.99 4.38
CA THR A 24 -9.68 9.45 4.47
C THR A 24 -8.40 10.16 4.91
N GLU A 25 -7.74 9.69 5.97
CA GLU A 25 -6.49 10.29 6.46
C GLU A 25 -5.36 10.14 5.43
N LEU A 26 -5.32 9.00 4.73
CA LEU A 26 -4.34 8.75 3.68
C LEU A 26 -4.57 9.66 2.47
N TRP A 27 -5.83 9.94 2.13
CA TRP A 27 -6.22 10.89 1.09
C TRP A 27 -5.78 12.32 1.41
N GLU A 28 -5.98 12.76 2.65
CA GLU A 28 -5.56 14.10 3.07
C GLU A 28 -4.04 14.25 3.12
N LYS A 29 -3.31 13.20 3.52
CA LYS A 29 -1.85 13.25 3.69
C LYS A 29 -1.05 12.96 2.42
N TYR A 30 -1.55 12.11 1.53
CA TYR A 30 -0.83 11.61 0.36
C TYR A 30 -1.64 11.75 -0.95
N PRO A 31 -2.22 12.92 -1.26
CA PRO A 31 -3.06 13.09 -2.44
C PRO A 31 -2.27 12.83 -3.73
N GLU A 32 -2.86 12.06 -4.65
CA GLU A 32 -2.27 11.71 -5.95
C GLU A 32 -0.92 10.97 -5.84
N MET A 33 -0.76 10.17 -4.79
CA MET A 33 0.47 9.42 -4.54
C MET A 33 0.21 7.93 -4.39
N TRP A 34 1.18 7.14 -4.82
CA TRP A 34 1.30 5.75 -4.41
C TRP A 34 1.81 5.71 -2.99
N ILE A 35 1.17 4.88 -2.16
CA ILE A 35 1.59 4.61 -0.79
C ILE A 35 1.88 3.12 -0.64
N ALA A 36 2.95 2.79 0.07
CA ALA A 36 3.26 1.42 0.48
C ALA A 36 3.01 1.27 1.98
N ILE A 37 2.17 0.32 2.35
CA ILE A 37 1.75 0.02 3.71
C ILE A 37 2.30 -1.34 4.12
N VAL A 38 2.93 -1.37 5.29
CA VAL A 38 3.50 -2.58 5.86
C VAL A 38 3.37 -2.50 7.39
N ASN A 39 2.81 -3.52 8.05
CA ASN A 39 2.50 -3.49 9.50
C ASN A 39 1.65 -2.26 9.89
N LYS A 40 0.59 -1.96 9.13
CA LYS A 40 -0.38 -0.88 9.40
C LYS A 40 0.27 0.51 9.45
N LYS A 41 1.35 0.68 8.69
CA LYS A 41 2.11 1.93 8.60
C LYS A 41 2.55 2.19 7.17
N VAL A 42 2.45 3.44 6.75
CA VAL A 42 3.01 3.90 5.47
C VAL A 42 4.54 3.92 5.61
N VAL A 43 5.22 3.05 4.86
CA VAL A 43 6.69 2.91 4.88
C VAL A 43 7.35 3.69 3.74
N ALA A 44 6.64 3.89 2.64
CA ALA A 44 7.06 4.68 1.49
C ALA A 44 5.85 5.32 0.80
N PHE A 45 6.07 6.47 0.16
CA PHE A 45 5.05 7.17 -0.63
C PHE A 45 5.70 7.95 -1.77
N GLY A 46 4.96 8.22 -2.84
CA GLY A 46 5.42 9.03 -3.96
C GLY A 46 4.62 8.83 -5.24
N LYS A 47 4.90 9.63 -6.27
CA LYS A 47 4.15 9.60 -7.55
C LYS A 47 4.48 8.42 -8.46
N ASN A 48 5.56 7.70 -8.17
CA ASN A 48 6.05 6.59 -9.00
C ASN A 48 5.91 5.26 -8.25
N LEU A 49 5.04 4.38 -8.74
CA LEU A 49 4.86 3.01 -8.25
C LEU A 49 6.19 2.28 -8.04
N SER A 50 7.03 2.18 -9.08
CA SER A 50 8.29 1.41 -9.01
C SER A 50 9.26 1.96 -7.95
N LYS A 51 9.28 3.27 -7.73
CA LYS A 51 10.12 3.87 -6.68
C LYS A 51 9.57 3.54 -5.29
N VAL A 52 8.26 3.62 -5.12
CA VAL A 52 7.59 3.32 -3.85
C VAL A 52 7.76 1.85 -3.47
N GLU A 53 7.65 0.95 -4.45
CA GLU A 53 7.89 -0.48 -4.26
C GLU A 53 9.35 -0.80 -3.88
N ASP A 54 10.32 -0.25 -4.60
CA ASP A 54 11.75 -0.42 -4.28
C ASP A 54 12.09 0.11 -2.88
N LEU A 55 11.56 1.29 -2.52
CA LEU A 55 11.73 1.86 -1.19
C LEU A 55 11.11 1.00 -0.09
N ALA A 56 9.92 0.44 -0.33
CA ALA A 56 9.24 -0.43 0.62
C ALA A 56 10.00 -1.76 0.82
N GLN A 57 10.48 -2.36 -0.27
CA GLN A 57 11.29 -3.58 -0.22
C GLN A 57 12.60 -3.34 0.54
N LYS A 58 13.29 -2.23 0.25
CA LYS A 58 14.54 -1.86 0.95
C LYS A 58 14.33 -1.61 2.44
N LYS A 59 13.25 -0.91 2.82
CA LYS A 59 12.99 -0.56 4.22
C LYS A 59 12.51 -1.71 5.07
N THR A 60 11.68 -2.61 4.53
CA THR A 60 10.93 -3.54 5.37
C THR A 60 11.24 -5.02 5.10
N ARG A 61 12.07 -5.34 4.09
CA ARG A 61 12.38 -6.72 3.65
C ARG A 61 11.12 -7.60 3.48
N ALA A 62 9.95 -6.97 3.33
CA ALA A 62 8.66 -7.65 3.28
C ALA A 62 8.41 -8.08 1.84
N LYS A 63 8.08 -9.36 1.64
CA LYS A 63 7.84 -9.93 0.29
C LYS A 63 6.62 -9.32 -0.42
N TYR A 64 5.61 -8.84 0.31
CA TYR A 64 4.36 -8.30 -0.26
C TYR A 64 3.86 -7.06 0.50
N PRO A 65 4.47 -5.88 0.28
CA PRO A 65 3.88 -4.63 0.77
C PRO A 65 2.52 -4.39 0.11
N VAL A 66 1.57 -3.82 0.86
CA VAL A 66 0.32 -3.34 0.28
C VAL A 66 0.63 -2.03 -0.43
N ILE A 67 0.40 -1.96 -1.74
CA ILE A 67 0.59 -0.73 -2.51
C ILE A 67 -0.77 -0.25 -2.96
N GLU A 68 -1.10 0.98 -2.60
CA GLU A 68 -2.37 1.61 -2.97
C GLU A 68 -2.09 2.97 -3.59
N PHE A 69 -2.88 3.30 -4.62
CA PHE A 69 -2.91 4.65 -5.15
C PHE A 69 -3.97 5.44 -4.42
N VAL A 70 -3.53 6.54 -3.82
CA VAL A 70 -4.41 7.52 -3.22
C VAL A 70 -4.86 8.46 -4.32
N ASP A 71 -6.08 8.26 -4.81
CA ASP A 71 -6.69 9.21 -5.72
C ASP A 71 -6.87 10.55 -4.99
N GLY A 72 -6.43 11.64 -5.62
CA GLY A 72 -6.47 12.98 -5.04
C GLY A 72 -7.88 13.55 -4.88
N GLY A 73 -8.92 12.76 -5.15
CA GLY A 73 -10.29 13.19 -5.00
C GLY A 73 -10.65 14.23 -6.05
N SER A 74 -10.65 13.83 -7.32
CA SER A 74 -11.58 14.45 -8.28
C SER A 74 -12.98 13.87 -8.06
N CYS A 75 -13.52 13.99 -6.84
CA CYS A 75 -14.94 13.79 -6.61
C CYS A 75 -15.67 15.01 -7.19
N ILE A 76 -15.97 14.95 -8.50
CA ILE A 76 -17.01 15.78 -9.09
C ILE A 76 -18.34 15.39 -8.41
N TYR A 77 -18.81 16.24 -7.49
CA TYR A 77 -20.13 16.17 -6.89
C TYR A 77 -21.19 16.80 -7.81
#